data_AF-I4B3V0-F1
#
_entry.id   AF-I4B3V0-F1
#
_cell.length_a   1.000
_cell.length_b   1.000
_cell.length_c   1.000
_cell.angle_alpha   90.00
_cell.angle_beta   90.00
_cell.angle_gamma   90.00
#
_symmetry.space_group_name_H-M   'P 1'
#
loop_
_entity.id
_entity.type
_entity.pdbx_description
1 polymer ?
#
loop_
_entity_poly.entity_id
_entity_poly.type
_entity_poly.pdbx_seq_one_letter_code
_entity_poly.pdbx_strand_id
1 'polypeptide(L)'
;MDEGSRGMLDSYKSGIDNYVKRLGNDHPKIVPLLALFAEFEALGEKCSDYGAFHEAASAQNFYGRLTNLMTEAAMAQPASGASNEPTVAQAAQGYHAAYNSLSAEMKAGPTGKAYERIFAIEKEAATALQFTRRLAEEHLLVDISRVQLIAEFQRAQQVIRDAAKHTGGGGISVPATEAYLRATIEAMQQAKSITEIEYLAQARADIAQLATLWDSGFMNALYHMFGNALSGYMMAETEENRQEVESSARFLGDYFGVDWQALHGVSRVWSFFSVTLWPTVSKDYASKNITTAEGFRDYMKGYFDKAMKDKPPVAVNAANRTAFFWGKTLPLAEIHRTLLNPPDLLAG
;
A
#
# COMPACT_ATOMS: atom_id res chain seq x y z
N MET A 1 -28.78 -17.07 15.54
CA MET A 1 -27.42 -16.52 15.71
C MET A 1 -26.74 -16.44 14.36
N ASP A 2 -26.26 -15.25 13.99
CA ASP A 2 -25.53 -14.99 12.74
C ASP A 2 -24.07 -15.47 12.80
N GLU A 3 -23.40 -15.51 11.64
CA GLU A 3 -22.02 -16.01 11.51
C GLU A 3 -20.99 -15.16 12.24
N GLY A 4 -21.18 -13.84 12.31
CA GLY A 4 -20.27 -12.94 13.02
C GLY A 4 -20.31 -13.16 14.53
N SER A 5 -21.53 -13.27 15.10
CA SER A 5 -21.74 -13.63 16.51
C SER A 5 -21.15 -15.00 16.86
N ARG A 6 -21.34 -15.99 15.96
CA ARG A 6 -20.78 -17.34 16.14
C ARG A 6 -19.26 -17.33 16.12
N GLY A 7 -18.63 -16.66 15.17
CA GLY A 7 -17.17 -16.58 15.06
C GLY A 7 -16.51 -15.94 16.30
N MET A 8 -17.16 -14.93 16.89
CA MET A 8 -16.69 -14.34 18.15
C MET A 8 -16.78 -15.33 19.31
N LEU A 9 -17.92 -16.00 19.48
CA LEU A 9 -18.12 -16.99 20.56
C LEU A 9 -17.15 -18.17 20.42
N ASP A 10 -16.95 -18.70 19.22
CA ASP A 10 -16.02 -19.80 18.94
C ASP A 10 -14.57 -19.42 19.31
N SER A 11 -14.17 -18.16 19.08
CA SER A 11 -12.84 -17.66 19.48
C SER A 11 -12.66 -17.65 21.00
N TYR A 12 -13.65 -17.17 21.75
CA TYR A 12 -13.62 -17.22 23.22
C TYR A 12 -13.64 -18.66 23.74
N LYS A 13 -14.48 -19.52 23.16
CA LYS A 13 -14.59 -20.93 23.52
C LYS A 13 -13.24 -21.64 23.36
N SER A 14 -12.57 -21.44 22.22
CA SER A 14 -11.24 -22.01 21.96
C SER A 14 -10.20 -21.58 23.00
N GLY A 15 -10.21 -20.30 23.40
CA GLY A 15 -9.35 -19.79 24.48
C GLY A 15 -9.66 -20.44 25.84
N ILE A 16 -10.94 -20.56 26.18
CA ILE A 16 -11.40 -21.13 27.46
C ILE A 16 -11.10 -22.63 27.54
N ASP A 17 -11.32 -23.38 26.45
CA ASP A 17 -11.05 -24.82 26.37
C ASP A 17 -9.58 -25.16 26.66
N ASN A 18 -8.66 -24.27 26.29
CA ASN A 18 -7.24 -24.43 26.64
C ASN A 18 -7.01 -24.35 28.16
N TYR A 19 -7.68 -23.42 28.85
CA TYR A 19 -7.58 -23.31 30.30
C TYR A 19 -8.29 -24.47 31.02
N VAL A 20 -9.45 -24.89 30.52
CA VAL A 20 -10.18 -26.08 31.00
C VAL A 20 -9.30 -27.32 30.91
N LYS A 21 -8.68 -27.55 29.76
CA LYS A 21 -7.78 -28.69 29.54
C LYS A 21 -6.57 -28.66 30.47
N ARG A 22 -6.07 -27.48 30.79
CA ARG A 22 -4.89 -27.28 31.66
C ARG A 22 -5.19 -27.43 33.15
N LEU A 23 -6.32 -26.88 33.61
CA LEU A 23 -6.64 -26.76 35.04
C LEU A 23 -7.70 -27.77 35.51
N GLY A 24 -8.47 -28.33 34.59
CA GLY A 24 -9.65 -29.15 34.86
C GLY A 24 -10.93 -28.32 34.97
N ASN A 25 -12.07 -28.92 34.61
CA ASN A 25 -13.39 -28.29 34.65
C ASN A 25 -13.77 -27.79 36.04
N ASP A 26 -13.38 -28.51 37.09
CA ASP A 26 -13.77 -28.21 38.47
C ASP A 26 -12.83 -27.20 39.15
N HIS A 27 -11.85 -26.65 38.43
CA HIS A 27 -10.90 -25.71 39.00
C HIS A 27 -11.61 -24.40 39.42
N PRO A 28 -11.33 -23.83 40.61
CA PRO A 28 -12.01 -22.62 41.12
C PRO A 28 -11.91 -21.39 40.21
N LYS A 29 -10.94 -21.35 39.28
CA LYS A 29 -10.79 -20.30 38.26
C LYS A 29 -11.47 -20.60 36.93
N ILE A 30 -11.82 -21.86 36.68
CA ILE A 30 -12.50 -22.32 35.46
C ILE A 30 -14.02 -22.28 35.62
N VAL A 31 -14.54 -22.73 36.76
CA VAL A 31 -15.99 -22.72 37.06
C VAL A 31 -16.65 -21.36 36.82
N PRO A 32 -16.15 -20.22 37.37
CA PRO A 32 -16.77 -18.93 37.12
C PRO A 32 -16.59 -18.44 35.67
N LEU A 33 -15.51 -18.84 34.99
CA LEU A 33 -15.25 -18.49 33.59
C LEU A 33 -16.24 -19.20 32.66
N LEU A 34 -16.49 -20.49 32.87
CA LEU A 34 -17.48 -21.27 32.12
C LEU A 34 -18.90 -20.77 32.37
N ALA A 35 -19.24 -20.43 33.61
CA ALA A 35 -20.54 -19.84 33.94
C ALA A 35 -20.76 -18.50 33.21
N LEU A 36 -19.76 -17.61 33.23
CA LEU A 36 -19.83 -16.33 32.53
C LEU A 36 -19.90 -16.52 31.01
N PHE A 37 -19.16 -17.48 30.46
CA PHE A 37 -19.20 -17.75 29.03
C PHE A 37 -20.55 -18.32 28.59
N ALA A 38 -21.19 -19.17 29.40
CA ALA A 38 -22.55 -19.64 29.13
C ALA A 38 -23.58 -18.50 29.12
N GLU A 39 -23.44 -17.52 30.02
CA GLU A 39 -24.26 -16.29 29.98
C GLU A 39 -24.02 -15.49 28.69
N PHE A 40 -22.77 -15.47 28.22
CA PHE A 40 -22.38 -14.77 27.00
C PHE A 40 -22.89 -15.45 25.72
N GLU A 41 -22.80 -16.79 25.65
CA GLU A 41 -23.42 -17.61 24.59
C GLU A 41 -24.94 -17.38 24.55
N ALA A 42 -25.61 -17.42 25.71
CA ALA A 42 -27.05 -17.19 25.81
C ALA A 42 -27.48 -15.76 25.44
N LEU A 43 -26.61 -14.76 25.60
CA LEU A 43 -26.84 -13.40 25.10
C LEU A 43 -26.77 -13.36 23.57
N GLY A 44 -25.74 -13.99 22.98
CA GLY A 44 -25.58 -14.07 21.53
C GLY A 44 -26.73 -14.80 20.83
N GLU A 45 -27.38 -15.77 21.49
CA GLU A 45 -28.58 -16.44 20.98
C GLU A 45 -29.82 -15.53 20.91
N LYS A 46 -29.90 -14.52 21.78
CA LYS A 46 -31.06 -13.61 21.89
C LYS A 46 -30.97 -12.38 20.98
N CYS A 47 -29.78 -12.05 20.50
CA CYS A 47 -29.55 -10.90 19.64
C CYS A 47 -29.87 -11.20 18.17
N SER A 48 -30.35 -10.19 17.45
CA SER A 48 -30.74 -10.30 16.03
C SER A 48 -29.54 -10.46 15.10
N ASP A 49 -28.43 -9.84 15.45
CA ASP A 49 -27.20 -9.76 14.66
C ASP A 49 -25.99 -9.42 15.54
N TYR A 50 -24.80 -9.47 14.94
CA TYR A 50 -23.52 -9.16 15.58
C TYR A 50 -23.46 -7.76 16.18
N GLY A 51 -24.04 -6.74 15.54
CA GLY A 51 -24.02 -5.36 16.04
C GLY A 51 -24.81 -5.24 17.34
N ALA A 52 -26.03 -5.77 17.34
CA ALA A 52 -26.89 -5.82 18.52
C ALA A 52 -26.27 -6.67 19.65
N PHE A 53 -25.59 -7.77 19.31
CA PHE A 53 -24.86 -8.58 20.28
C PHE A 53 -23.68 -7.82 20.89
N HIS A 54 -22.87 -7.15 20.07
CA HIS A 54 -21.71 -6.38 20.53
C HIS A 54 -22.10 -5.22 21.45
N GLU A 55 -23.19 -4.51 21.11
CA GLU A 55 -23.72 -3.42 21.93
C GLU A 55 -24.23 -3.94 23.29
N ALA A 56 -25.04 -5.00 23.28
CA ALA A 56 -25.57 -5.60 24.51
C ALA A 56 -24.48 -6.21 25.40
N ALA A 57 -23.46 -6.80 24.79
CA ALA A 57 -22.28 -7.35 25.46
C ALA A 57 -21.44 -6.26 26.12
N SER A 58 -21.25 -5.13 25.42
CA SER A 58 -20.52 -3.97 25.91
C SER A 58 -21.24 -3.30 27.07
N ALA A 59 -22.56 -3.12 26.97
CA ALA A 59 -23.38 -2.54 28.03
C ALA A 59 -23.33 -3.35 29.35
N GLN A 60 -23.17 -4.67 29.24
CA GLN A 60 -23.03 -5.59 30.38
C GLN A 60 -21.57 -5.87 30.77
N ASN A 61 -20.61 -5.20 30.12
CA ASN A 61 -19.17 -5.37 30.31
C ASN A 61 -18.70 -6.83 30.24
N PHE A 62 -19.27 -7.62 29.33
CA PHE A 62 -18.87 -9.03 29.16
C PHE A 62 -17.40 -9.16 28.79
N TYR A 63 -16.89 -8.31 27.91
CA TYR A 63 -15.50 -8.33 27.46
C TYR A 63 -14.52 -8.15 28.62
N GLY A 64 -14.69 -7.11 29.45
CA GLY A 64 -13.82 -6.89 30.60
C GLY A 64 -13.91 -8.01 31.64
N ARG A 65 -15.11 -8.52 31.91
CA ARG A 65 -15.31 -9.62 32.88
C ARG A 65 -14.70 -10.94 32.40
N LEU A 66 -14.86 -11.28 31.12
CA LEU A 66 -14.25 -12.47 30.52
C LEU A 66 -12.73 -12.33 30.49
N THR A 67 -12.18 -11.18 30.07
CA THR A 67 -10.73 -10.94 30.07
C THR A 67 -10.13 -11.09 31.48
N ASN A 68 -10.79 -10.56 32.52
CA ASN A 68 -10.32 -10.71 33.89
C ASN A 68 -10.29 -12.17 34.33
N LEU A 69 -11.37 -12.93 34.13
CA LEU A 69 -11.43 -14.34 34.52
C LEU A 69 -10.47 -15.22 33.69
N MET A 70 -10.31 -14.94 32.40
CA MET A 70 -9.32 -15.61 31.55
C MET A 70 -7.88 -15.30 32.01
N THR A 71 -7.61 -14.08 32.47
CA THR A 71 -6.30 -13.70 33.03
C THR A 71 -6.03 -14.44 34.35
N GLU A 72 -7.02 -14.52 35.24
CA GLU A 72 -6.91 -15.30 36.47
C GLU A 72 -6.70 -16.79 36.19
N ALA A 73 -7.41 -17.35 35.20
CA ALA A 73 -7.21 -18.72 34.75
C ALA A 73 -5.81 -18.90 34.14
N ALA A 74 -5.31 -17.92 33.38
CA ALA A 74 -3.96 -17.95 32.80
C ALA A 74 -2.85 -17.97 33.86
N MET A 75 -3.04 -17.25 34.97
CA MET A 75 -2.08 -17.17 36.09
C MET A 75 -2.15 -18.35 37.07
N ALA A 76 -3.22 -19.16 37.02
CA ALA A 76 -3.37 -20.31 37.89
C ALA A 76 -2.40 -21.45 37.53
N GLN A 77 -1.81 -22.06 38.55
CA GLN A 77 -0.95 -23.24 38.42
C GLN A 77 -1.82 -24.52 38.39
N PRO A 78 -1.49 -25.52 37.57
CA PRO A 78 -2.12 -26.84 37.66
C PRO A 78 -1.79 -27.51 39.00
N ALA A 79 -2.52 -28.59 39.32
CA ALA A 79 -2.13 -29.50 40.40
C ALA A 79 -0.70 -30.04 40.17
N SER A 80 0.05 -30.24 41.26
CA SER A 80 1.48 -30.59 41.23
C SER A 80 1.78 -31.79 40.30
N GLY A 81 2.64 -31.58 39.30
CA GLY A 81 3.16 -32.64 38.42
C GLY A 81 2.82 -32.51 36.93
N ALA A 82 1.95 -31.58 36.54
CA ALA A 82 1.72 -31.28 35.12
C ALA A 82 2.68 -30.16 34.65
N SER A 83 3.54 -30.46 33.67
CA SER A 83 4.31 -29.41 32.99
C SER A 83 3.35 -28.48 32.22
N ASN A 84 3.48 -27.17 32.46
CA ASN A 84 2.74 -26.13 31.75
C ASN A 84 3.31 -25.82 30.36
N GLU A 85 4.45 -26.43 29.99
CA GLU A 85 5.07 -26.18 28.70
C GLU A 85 4.34 -26.98 27.61
N PRO A 86 3.84 -26.33 26.55
CA PRO A 86 3.28 -27.05 25.42
C PRO A 86 4.34 -27.97 24.81
N THR A 87 3.89 -29.06 24.18
CA THR A 87 4.79 -29.84 23.32
C THR A 87 5.21 -28.99 22.11
N VAL A 88 6.31 -29.35 21.47
CA VAL A 88 6.75 -28.67 20.24
C VAL A 88 5.67 -28.71 19.16
N ALA A 89 4.97 -29.85 19.01
CA ALA A 89 3.86 -29.98 18.07
C ALA A 89 2.68 -29.06 18.40
N GLN A 90 2.36 -28.87 19.69
CA GLN A 90 1.33 -27.92 20.12
C GLN A 90 1.75 -26.47 19.83
N ALA A 91 3.01 -26.12 20.07
CA ALA A 91 3.55 -24.81 19.72
C ALA A 91 3.60 -24.58 18.20
N ALA A 92 3.77 -25.64 17.40
CA ALA A 92 3.85 -25.57 15.95
C ALA A 92 2.49 -25.60 15.23
N GLN A 93 1.41 -26.00 15.93
CA GLN A 93 0.09 -26.26 15.33
C GLN A 93 -0.44 -25.06 14.52
N GLY A 94 -0.25 -23.84 15.00
CA GLY A 94 -0.67 -22.62 14.30
C GLY A 94 0.02 -22.46 12.94
N TYR A 95 1.29 -22.83 12.82
CA TYR A 95 2.03 -22.74 11.56
C TYR A 95 1.58 -23.78 10.54
N HIS A 96 1.21 -24.99 10.98
CA HIS A 96 0.61 -26.00 10.09
C HIS A 96 -0.74 -25.54 9.54
N ALA A 97 -1.60 -25.00 10.41
CA ALA A 97 -2.88 -24.44 9.99
C ALA A 97 -2.71 -23.29 8.99
N ALA A 98 -1.80 -22.35 9.28
CA ALA A 98 -1.49 -21.24 8.39
C ALA A 98 -0.93 -21.72 7.04
N TYR A 99 0.07 -22.62 7.04
CA TYR A 99 0.64 -23.20 5.83
C TYR A 99 -0.41 -23.91 4.98
N ASN A 100 -1.31 -24.67 5.59
CA ASN A 100 -2.37 -25.38 4.86
C ASN A 100 -3.32 -24.42 4.13
N SER A 101 -3.57 -23.23 4.70
CA SER A 101 -4.40 -22.19 4.09
C SER A 101 -3.77 -21.49 2.87
N LEU A 102 -2.45 -21.63 2.67
CA LEU A 102 -1.74 -21.02 1.55
C LEU A 102 -2.11 -21.66 0.20
N SER A 103 -2.15 -20.85 -0.85
CA SER A 103 -2.31 -21.31 -2.23
C SER A 103 -1.10 -22.14 -2.69
N ALA A 104 -1.26 -22.95 -3.74
CA ALA A 104 -0.17 -23.76 -4.29
C ALA A 104 1.01 -22.89 -4.77
N GLU A 105 0.73 -21.71 -5.33
CA GLU A 105 1.74 -20.73 -5.75
C GLU A 105 2.55 -20.21 -4.54
N MET A 106 1.87 -19.83 -3.46
CA MET A 106 2.53 -19.33 -2.25
C MET A 106 3.37 -20.41 -1.56
N LYS A 107 2.90 -21.67 -1.57
CA LYS A 107 3.65 -22.83 -1.06
C LYS A 107 4.91 -23.11 -1.87
N ALA A 108 4.86 -22.96 -3.20
CA ALA A 108 6.04 -23.12 -4.07
C ALA A 108 7.03 -21.94 -3.95
N GLY A 109 6.58 -20.81 -3.43
CA GLY A 109 7.35 -19.57 -3.33
C GLY A 109 8.19 -19.44 -2.04
N PRO A 110 8.79 -18.25 -1.84
CA PRO A 110 9.58 -17.93 -0.66
C PRO A 110 8.83 -18.09 0.68
N THR A 111 7.52 -17.81 0.70
CA THR A 111 6.66 -18.00 1.89
C THR A 111 6.65 -19.47 2.32
N GLY A 112 6.48 -20.40 1.38
CA GLY A 112 6.53 -21.82 1.68
C GLY A 112 7.87 -22.28 2.24
N LYS A 113 8.99 -21.79 1.70
CA LYS A 113 10.33 -22.09 2.22
C LYS A 113 10.53 -21.67 3.67
N ALA A 114 9.96 -20.53 4.08
CA ALA A 114 10.00 -20.09 5.47
C ALA A 114 9.23 -21.06 6.39
N TYR A 115 8.04 -21.50 5.99
CA TYR A 115 7.28 -22.53 6.72
C TYR A 115 7.99 -23.89 6.76
N GLU A 116 8.60 -24.33 5.66
CA GLU A 116 9.42 -25.55 5.62
C GLU A 116 10.55 -25.48 6.65
N ARG A 117 11.18 -24.30 6.81
CA ARG A 117 12.20 -24.11 7.84
C ARG A 117 11.61 -24.20 9.26
N ILE A 118 10.44 -23.61 9.51
CA ILE A 118 9.72 -23.75 10.78
C ILE A 118 9.46 -25.24 11.10
N PHE A 119 9.00 -26.02 10.12
CA PHE A 119 8.74 -27.46 10.30
C PHE A 119 10.02 -28.29 10.47
N ALA A 120 11.16 -27.84 9.95
CA ALA A 120 12.45 -28.45 10.25
C ALA A 120 12.84 -28.20 11.71
N ILE A 121 12.70 -26.97 12.21
CA ILE A 121 12.99 -26.62 13.60
C ILE A 121 12.05 -27.38 14.56
N GLU A 122 10.78 -27.58 14.19
CA GLU A 122 9.83 -28.41 14.95
C GLU A 122 10.38 -29.82 15.20
N LYS A 123 11.04 -30.43 14.21
CA LYS A 123 11.64 -31.76 14.33
C LYS A 123 12.97 -31.75 15.10
N GLU A 124 13.70 -30.64 15.04
CA GLU A 124 15.02 -30.48 15.65
C GLU A 124 14.97 -30.05 17.13
N ALA A 125 13.87 -29.40 17.56
CA ALA A 125 13.73 -28.86 18.91
C ALA A 125 13.27 -29.93 19.91
N ALA A 126 13.91 -29.96 21.08
CA ALA A 126 13.56 -30.86 22.17
C ALA A 126 12.40 -30.31 23.04
N THR A 127 12.24 -29.00 23.10
CA THR A 127 11.20 -28.33 23.90
C THR A 127 10.57 -27.17 23.13
N ALA A 128 9.34 -26.79 23.50
CA ALA A 128 8.67 -25.64 22.87
C ALA A 128 9.46 -24.34 23.08
N LEU A 129 10.13 -24.16 24.22
CA LEU A 129 11.00 -23.01 24.45
C LEU A 129 12.18 -22.98 23.47
N GLN A 130 12.82 -24.14 23.21
CA GLN A 130 13.90 -24.23 22.22
C GLN A 130 13.37 -23.96 20.81
N PHE A 131 12.18 -24.47 20.47
CA PHE A 131 11.51 -24.19 19.21
C PHE A 131 11.30 -22.68 19.02
N THR A 132 10.62 -22.00 19.95
CA THR A 132 10.35 -20.56 19.90
C THR A 132 11.64 -19.73 19.87
N ARG A 133 12.64 -20.09 20.68
CA ARG A 133 13.94 -19.42 20.69
C ARG A 133 14.59 -19.47 19.31
N ARG A 134 14.58 -20.63 18.65
CA ARG A 134 15.16 -20.79 17.32
C ARG A 134 14.38 -20.05 16.24
N LEU A 135 13.05 -19.99 16.34
CA LEU A 135 12.25 -19.13 15.45
C LEU A 135 12.65 -17.67 15.55
N ALA A 136 12.98 -17.19 16.76
CA ALA A 136 13.43 -15.82 16.99
C ALA A 136 14.88 -15.60 16.52
N GLU A 137 15.81 -16.49 16.85
CA GLU A 137 17.22 -16.42 16.43
C GLU A 137 17.39 -16.47 14.90
N GLU A 138 16.54 -17.24 14.21
CA GLU A 138 16.52 -17.33 12.75
C GLU A 138 15.58 -16.30 12.10
N HIS A 139 15.01 -15.36 12.88
CA HIS A 139 14.10 -14.30 12.42
C HIS A 139 12.88 -14.78 11.61
N LEU A 140 12.48 -16.05 11.76
CA LEU A 140 11.45 -16.67 10.92
C LEU A 140 10.06 -16.04 11.09
N LEU A 141 9.76 -15.52 12.28
CA LEU A 141 8.51 -14.78 12.53
C LEU A 141 8.43 -13.47 11.72
N VAL A 142 9.57 -12.80 11.54
CA VAL A 142 9.67 -11.58 10.73
C VAL A 142 9.60 -11.96 9.25
N ASP A 143 10.30 -13.04 8.87
CA ASP A 143 10.32 -13.51 7.49
C ASP A 143 8.94 -13.93 6.97
N ILE A 144 8.17 -14.74 7.73
CA ILE A 144 6.81 -15.11 7.31
C ILE A 144 5.88 -13.89 7.16
N SER A 145 6.13 -12.80 7.90
CA SER A 145 5.35 -11.56 7.79
C SER A 145 5.74 -10.69 6.60
N ARG A 146 7.04 -10.60 6.24
CA ARG A 146 7.50 -9.72 5.15
C ARG A 146 7.62 -10.39 3.78
N VAL A 147 7.89 -11.68 3.73
CA VAL A 147 8.27 -12.35 2.47
C VAL A 147 7.13 -12.29 1.45
N GLN A 148 5.89 -12.52 1.90
CA GLN A 148 4.73 -12.37 1.03
C GLN A 148 4.52 -10.91 0.61
N LEU A 149 4.61 -9.96 1.54
CA LEU A 149 4.45 -8.54 1.25
C LEU A 149 5.46 -8.05 0.22
N ILE A 150 6.74 -8.43 0.36
CA ILE A 150 7.79 -8.11 -0.60
C ILE A 150 7.47 -8.70 -1.98
N ALA A 151 7.01 -9.96 -2.04
CA ALA A 151 6.62 -10.59 -3.31
C ALA A 151 5.43 -9.85 -3.97
N GLU A 152 4.44 -9.43 -3.19
CA GLU A 152 3.32 -8.62 -3.68
C GLU A 152 3.77 -7.26 -4.19
N PHE A 153 4.66 -6.55 -3.47
CA PHE A 153 5.19 -5.27 -3.93
C PHE A 153 6.05 -5.41 -5.18
N GLN A 154 6.83 -6.48 -5.31
CA GLN A 154 7.59 -6.79 -6.52
C GLN A 154 6.65 -7.07 -7.70
N ARG A 155 5.58 -7.85 -7.48
CA ARG A 155 4.56 -8.10 -8.51
C ARG A 155 3.88 -6.80 -8.92
N ALA A 156 3.46 -5.97 -7.97
CA ALA A 156 2.85 -4.67 -8.24
C ALA A 156 3.80 -3.75 -9.03
N GLN A 157 5.09 -3.74 -8.69
CA GLN A 157 6.10 -2.95 -9.40
C GLN A 157 6.25 -3.42 -10.86
N GLN A 158 6.27 -4.74 -11.07
CA GLN A 158 6.33 -5.31 -12.41
C GLN A 158 5.07 -4.98 -13.23
N VAL A 159 3.89 -5.10 -12.62
CA VAL A 159 2.61 -4.73 -13.24
C VAL A 159 2.61 -3.27 -13.66
N ILE A 160 3.10 -2.34 -12.83
CA ILE A 160 3.18 -0.91 -13.20
C ILE A 160 4.13 -0.71 -14.38
N ARG A 161 5.30 -1.35 -14.37
CA ARG A 161 6.28 -1.26 -15.47
C ARG A 161 5.73 -1.83 -16.78
N ASP A 162 4.92 -2.88 -16.72
CA ASP A 162 4.33 -3.51 -17.89
C ASP A 162 3.02 -2.85 -18.34
N ALA A 163 2.21 -2.32 -17.41
CA ALA A 163 1.01 -1.54 -17.71
C ALA A 163 1.37 -0.27 -18.48
N ALA A 164 2.51 0.36 -18.19
CA ALA A 164 3.05 1.44 -19.02
C ALA A 164 3.24 1.03 -20.49
N LYS A 165 3.55 -0.24 -20.77
CA LYS A 165 3.69 -0.79 -22.13
C LYS A 165 2.37 -1.16 -22.80
N HIS A 166 1.28 -1.36 -22.05
CA HIS A 166 0.04 -1.98 -22.57
C HIS A 166 -1.20 -1.08 -22.51
N THR A 167 -1.26 -0.14 -21.56
CA THR A 167 -2.39 0.80 -21.39
C THR A 167 -2.12 2.17 -22.02
N GLY A 168 -0.98 2.32 -22.72
CA GLY A 168 -0.50 3.64 -23.12
C GLY A 168 -0.16 4.53 -21.92
N GLY A 169 0.23 3.95 -20.78
CA GLY A 169 0.69 4.72 -19.61
C GLY A 169 -0.34 5.64 -18.95
N GLY A 170 -1.64 5.42 -19.14
CA GLY A 170 -2.75 6.26 -18.62
C GLY A 170 -2.87 6.42 -17.09
N GLY A 171 -1.91 5.92 -16.31
CA GLY A 171 -1.81 6.20 -14.89
C GLY A 171 -0.93 7.42 -14.63
N ILE A 172 -1.53 8.52 -14.19
CA ILE A 172 -0.78 9.59 -13.51
C ILE A 172 -0.20 8.97 -12.22
N SER A 173 1.10 9.20 -11.99
CA SER A 173 1.99 8.65 -10.93
C SER A 173 2.66 7.27 -11.18
N VAL A 174 3.31 7.08 -12.33
CA VAL A 174 4.32 6.01 -12.49
C VAL A 174 5.56 6.26 -11.59
N PRO A 175 6.17 7.46 -11.56
CA PRO A 175 7.43 7.65 -10.86
C PRO A 175 7.33 7.58 -9.33
N ALA A 176 6.30 8.20 -8.74
CA ALA A 176 6.16 8.21 -7.28
C ALA A 176 5.74 6.84 -6.75
N THR A 177 4.83 6.14 -7.45
CA THR A 177 4.45 4.76 -7.09
C THR A 177 5.61 3.79 -7.27
N GLU A 178 6.42 3.93 -8.33
CA GLU A 178 7.62 3.10 -8.51
C GLU A 178 8.66 3.34 -7.42
N ALA A 179 8.94 4.60 -7.08
CA ALA A 179 9.85 4.96 -6.01
C ALA A 179 9.36 4.45 -4.64
N TYR A 180 8.04 4.53 -4.38
CA TYR A 180 7.40 3.94 -3.21
C TYR A 180 7.63 2.44 -3.13
N LEU A 181 7.28 1.69 -4.17
CA LEU A 181 7.40 0.23 -4.16
C LEU A 181 8.85 -0.20 -3.93
N ARG A 182 9.81 0.48 -4.56
CA ARG A 182 11.24 0.21 -4.36
C ARG A 182 11.66 0.48 -2.91
N ALA A 183 11.36 1.67 -2.38
CA ALA A 183 11.74 2.05 -1.02
C ALA A 183 11.09 1.16 0.05
N THR A 184 9.83 0.74 -0.16
CA THR A 184 9.11 -0.17 0.71
C THR A 184 9.75 -1.56 0.73
N ILE A 185 10.11 -2.10 -0.45
CA ILE A 185 10.82 -3.38 -0.55
C ILE A 185 12.16 -3.32 0.20
N GLU A 186 12.97 -2.27 -0.05
CA GLU A 186 14.27 -2.09 0.59
C GLU A 186 14.14 -1.97 2.13
N ALA A 187 13.16 -1.19 2.61
CA ALA A 187 12.93 -1.01 4.04
C ALA A 187 12.45 -2.31 4.72
N MET A 188 11.54 -3.06 4.09
CA MET A 188 11.07 -4.35 4.62
C MET A 188 12.17 -5.41 4.69
N GLN A 189 13.10 -5.42 3.74
CA GLN A 189 14.27 -6.29 3.76
C GLN A 189 15.20 -6.02 4.96
N GLN A 190 15.21 -4.79 5.47
CA GLN A 190 16.06 -4.38 6.58
C GLN A 190 15.36 -4.42 7.96
N ALA A 191 14.02 -4.50 7.97
CA ALA A 191 13.24 -4.55 9.20
C ALA A 191 13.58 -5.80 10.04
N LYS A 192 13.69 -5.60 11.36
CA LYS A 192 14.07 -6.61 12.37
C LYS A 192 12.89 -7.06 13.22
N SER A 193 11.74 -6.40 13.09
CA SER A 193 10.51 -6.76 13.79
C SER A 193 9.27 -6.56 12.92
N ILE A 194 8.17 -7.22 13.30
CA ILE A 194 6.86 -7.08 12.65
C ILE A 194 6.35 -5.63 12.80
N THR A 195 6.52 -5.03 13.98
CA THR A 195 6.12 -3.63 14.22
C THR A 195 6.87 -2.66 13.32
N GLU A 196 8.16 -2.88 13.07
CA GLU A 196 8.92 -2.08 12.10
C GLU A 196 8.37 -2.25 10.69
N ILE A 197 8.01 -3.48 10.27
CA ILE A 197 7.38 -3.73 8.97
C ILE A 197 6.07 -2.94 8.83
N GLU A 198 5.19 -3.01 9.83
CA GLU A 198 3.90 -2.30 9.81
C GLU A 198 4.08 -0.78 9.78
N TYR A 199 4.94 -0.24 10.64
CA TYR A 199 5.24 1.19 10.68
C TYR A 199 5.81 1.68 9.34
N LEU A 200 6.81 0.97 8.80
CA LEU A 200 7.44 1.33 7.53
C LEU A 200 6.47 1.22 6.37
N ALA A 201 5.62 0.19 6.34
CA ALA A 201 4.59 0.04 5.31
C ALA A 201 3.62 1.22 5.31
N GLN A 202 3.07 1.57 6.48
CA GLN A 202 2.11 2.67 6.62
C GLN A 202 2.75 4.01 6.29
N ALA A 203 3.90 4.32 6.88
CA ALA A 203 4.59 5.59 6.66
C ALA A 203 4.96 5.79 5.18
N ARG A 204 5.43 4.73 4.50
CA ARG A 204 5.73 4.79 3.06
C ARG A 204 4.46 4.93 2.22
N ALA A 205 3.34 4.30 2.61
CA ALA A 205 2.06 4.43 1.91
C ALA A 205 1.53 5.87 1.98
N ASP A 206 1.55 6.49 3.16
CA ASP A 206 1.11 7.88 3.37
C ASP A 206 1.95 8.85 2.52
N ILE A 207 3.28 8.64 2.55
CA ILE A 207 4.23 9.38 1.73
C ILE A 207 3.89 9.25 0.23
N ALA A 208 3.64 8.03 -0.26
CA ALA A 208 3.34 7.76 -1.66
C ALA A 208 2.03 8.41 -2.10
N GLN A 209 1.01 8.39 -1.24
CA GLN A 209 -0.28 9.04 -1.49
C GLN A 209 -0.11 10.55 -1.64
N LEU A 210 0.63 11.19 -0.72
CA LEU A 210 0.88 12.64 -0.77
C LEU A 210 1.73 13.03 -2.00
N ALA A 211 2.77 12.26 -2.31
CA ALA A 211 3.60 12.49 -3.50
C ALA A 211 2.78 12.34 -4.80
N THR A 212 1.87 11.36 -4.85
CA THR A 212 0.97 11.15 -5.99
C THR A 212 -0.03 12.29 -6.16
N LEU A 213 -0.62 12.76 -5.06
CA LEU A 213 -1.53 13.91 -5.08
C LEU A 213 -0.81 15.17 -5.57
N TRP A 214 0.41 15.41 -5.06
CA TRP A 214 1.23 16.53 -5.48
C TRP A 214 1.61 16.44 -6.96
N ASP A 215 2.10 15.29 -7.45
CA ASP A 215 2.48 15.10 -8.86
C ASP A 215 1.27 15.29 -9.80
N SER A 216 0.10 14.82 -9.38
CA SER A 216 -1.14 14.98 -10.13
C SER A 216 -1.54 16.46 -10.24
N GLY A 217 -1.49 17.21 -9.13
CA GLY A 217 -1.76 18.64 -9.12
C GLY A 217 -0.74 19.43 -9.95
N PHE A 218 0.55 19.07 -9.81
CA PHE A 218 1.65 19.65 -10.57
C PHE A 218 1.47 19.45 -12.08
N MET A 219 1.22 18.21 -12.53
CA MET A 219 0.99 17.89 -13.93
C MET A 219 -0.29 18.52 -14.48
N ASN A 220 -1.34 18.62 -13.66
CA ASN A 220 -2.58 19.27 -14.06
C ASN A 220 -2.35 20.75 -14.40
N ALA A 221 -1.68 21.47 -13.49
CA ALA A 221 -1.40 22.89 -13.66
C ALA A 221 -0.36 23.17 -14.75
N LEU A 222 0.68 22.33 -14.86
CA LEU A 222 1.81 22.58 -15.76
C LEU A 222 1.54 22.09 -17.19
N TYR A 223 0.79 21.00 -17.38
CA TYR A 223 0.60 20.40 -18.70
C TYR A 223 -0.87 20.18 -19.08
N HIS A 224 -1.70 19.53 -18.24
CA HIS A 224 -3.04 19.09 -18.70
C HIS A 224 -3.95 20.25 -19.08
N MET A 225 -3.94 21.37 -18.35
CA MET A 225 -4.72 22.56 -18.72
C MET A 225 -4.38 23.04 -20.14
N PHE A 226 -3.09 23.22 -20.43
CA PHE A 226 -2.62 23.65 -21.74
C PHE A 226 -2.83 22.59 -22.82
N GLY A 227 -2.52 21.32 -22.52
CA GLY A 227 -2.67 20.20 -23.44
C GLY A 227 -4.12 19.95 -23.85
N ASN A 228 -5.07 20.13 -22.93
CA ASN A 228 -6.50 20.02 -23.19
C ASN A 228 -6.98 21.17 -24.09
N ALA A 229 -6.61 22.42 -23.78
CA ALA A 229 -6.94 23.58 -24.61
C ALA A 229 -6.39 23.41 -26.05
N LEU A 230 -5.14 22.98 -26.18
CA LEU A 230 -4.52 22.73 -27.47
C LEU A 230 -5.20 21.59 -28.24
N SER A 231 -5.57 20.51 -27.56
CA SER A 231 -6.32 19.41 -28.17
C SER A 231 -7.69 19.87 -28.65
N GLY A 232 -8.39 20.71 -27.88
CA GLY A 232 -9.65 21.33 -28.30
C GLY A 232 -9.49 22.15 -29.59
N TYR A 233 -8.45 22.98 -29.66
CA TYR A 233 -8.13 23.74 -30.87
C TYR A 233 -7.75 22.85 -32.06
N MET A 234 -7.03 21.75 -31.83
CA MET A 234 -6.71 20.75 -32.85
C MET A 234 -7.95 20.04 -33.40
N MET A 235 -8.97 19.82 -32.56
CA MET A 235 -10.25 19.24 -32.98
C MET A 235 -11.11 20.24 -33.76
N ALA A 236 -11.15 21.50 -33.32
CA ALA A 236 -11.89 22.56 -33.97
C ALA A 236 -11.17 23.90 -33.82
N GLU A 237 -10.78 24.49 -34.95
CA GLU A 237 -10.02 25.75 -34.98
C GLU A 237 -10.93 26.99 -34.83
N THR A 238 -11.75 27.01 -33.79
CA THR A 238 -12.62 28.15 -33.46
C THR A 238 -11.84 29.24 -32.72
N GLU A 239 -12.35 30.48 -32.75
CA GLU A 239 -11.75 31.58 -31.98
C GLU A 239 -11.85 31.34 -30.46
N GLU A 240 -12.89 30.66 -29.99
CA GLU A 240 -13.06 30.25 -28.58
C GLU A 240 -11.92 29.31 -28.15
N ASN A 241 -11.70 28.21 -28.88
CA ASN A 241 -10.62 27.27 -28.57
C ASN A 241 -9.24 27.94 -28.69
N ARG A 242 -9.07 28.85 -29.65
CA ARG A 242 -7.85 29.64 -29.80
C ARG A 242 -7.58 30.53 -28.57
N GLN A 243 -8.63 31.15 -28.01
CA GLN A 243 -8.54 31.96 -26.79
C GLN A 243 -8.18 31.13 -25.57
N GLU A 244 -8.67 29.88 -25.46
CA GLU A 244 -8.28 28.96 -24.40
C GLU A 244 -6.80 28.59 -24.47
N VAL A 245 -6.28 28.31 -25.68
CA VAL A 245 -4.84 28.04 -25.90
C VAL A 245 -4.01 29.25 -25.50
N GLU A 246 -4.38 30.45 -25.96
CA GLU A 246 -3.67 31.68 -25.62
C GLU A 246 -3.67 31.93 -24.10
N SER A 247 -4.83 31.81 -23.45
CA SER A 247 -4.97 32.04 -22.01
C SER A 247 -4.13 31.04 -21.21
N SER A 248 -4.16 29.77 -21.58
CA SER A 248 -3.37 28.72 -20.93
C SER A 248 -1.88 28.93 -21.13
N ALA A 249 -1.44 29.29 -22.35
CA ALA A 249 -0.03 29.56 -22.64
C ALA A 249 0.49 30.78 -21.88
N ARG A 250 -0.32 31.84 -21.75
CA ARG A 250 0.02 33.03 -20.95
C ARG A 250 0.12 32.70 -19.47
N PHE A 251 -0.80 31.89 -18.94
CA PHE A 251 -0.72 31.39 -17.57
C PHE A 251 0.58 30.60 -17.32
N LEU A 252 0.97 29.71 -18.23
CA LEU A 252 2.22 28.95 -18.11
C LEU A 252 3.47 29.87 -18.12
N GLY A 253 3.49 30.85 -19.02
CA GLY A 253 4.59 31.81 -19.10
C GLY A 253 4.74 32.69 -17.86
N ASP A 254 3.62 33.17 -17.32
CA ASP A 254 3.60 34.04 -16.15
C ASP A 254 3.81 33.25 -14.85
N TYR A 255 2.98 32.25 -14.58
CA TYR A 255 2.98 31.52 -13.31
C TYR A 255 4.14 30.53 -13.16
N PHE A 256 4.46 29.77 -14.21
CA PHE A 256 5.51 28.74 -14.16
C PHE A 256 6.81 29.18 -14.84
N GLY A 257 6.81 30.33 -15.51
CA GLY A 257 7.99 30.79 -16.24
C GLY A 257 8.34 29.92 -17.44
N VAL A 258 7.40 29.20 -18.04
CA VAL A 258 7.69 28.25 -19.14
C VAL A 258 6.99 28.65 -20.44
N ASP A 259 7.76 28.64 -21.54
CA ASP A 259 7.23 28.65 -22.90
C ASP A 259 7.13 27.21 -23.44
N TRP A 260 6.73 27.05 -24.71
CA TRP A 260 6.62 25.75 -25.38
C TRP A 260 7.87 24.87 -25.21
N GLN A 261 9.06 25.47 -25.43
CA GLN A 261 10.32 24.75 -25.41
C GLN A 261 10.72 24.39 -23.98
N ALA A 262 10.59 25.32 -23.05
CA ALA A 262 10.89 25.11 -21.64
C ALA A 262 9.93 24.08 -21.00
N LEU A 263 8.64 24.10 -21.35
CA LEU A 263 7.64 23.14 -20.90
C LEU A 263 8.04 21.71 -21.25
N HIS A 264 8.36 21.46 -22.52
CA HIS A 264 8.82 20.14 -22.98
C HIS A 264 10.27 19.82 -22.58
N GLY A 265 11.01 20.81 -22.08
CA GLY A 265 12.29 20.63 -21.41
C GLY A 265 12.17 20.20 -19.94
N VAL A 266 10.98 20.32 -19.33
CA VAL A 266 10.72 19.77 -18.00
C VAL A 266 10.67 18.25 -18.09
N SER A 267 11.66 17.58 -17.48
CA SER A 267 11.84 16.13 -17.54
C SER A 267 10.59 15.33 -17.15
N ARG A 268 9.80 15.81 -16.18
CA ARG A 268 8.55 15.17 -15.76
C ARG A 268 7.45 15.28 -16.82
N VAL A 269 7.33 16.44 -17.47
CA VAL A 269 6.40 16.67 -18.59
C VAL A 269 6.80 15.82 -19.77
N TRP A 270 8.09 15.79 -20.12
CA TRP A 270 8.59 14.94 -21.20
C TRP A 270 8.37 13.45 -20.92
N SER A 271 8.57 13.00 -19.68
CA SER A 271 8.27 11.63 -19.29
C SER A 271 6.79 11.30 -19.45
N PHE A 272 5.87 12.17 -19.01
CA PHE A 272 4.44 11.98 -19.29
C PHE A 272 4.17 11.94 -20.79
N PHE A 273 4.71 12.89 -21.54
CA PHE A 273 4.47 13.01 -22.97
C PHE A 273 4.94 11.76 -23.74
N SER A 274 6.14 11.29 -23.46
CA SER A 274 6.79 10.20 -24.21
C SER A 274 6.40 8.80 -23.75
N VAL A 275 6.12 8.61 -22.44
CA VAL A 275 5.84 7.29 -21.86
C VAL A 275 4.33 7.04 -21.68
N THR A 276 3.53 8.10 -21.55
CA THR A 276 2.07 8.01 -21.39
C THR A 276 1.35 8.49 -22.65
N LEU A 277 1.44 9.77 -22.97
CA LEU A 277 0.57 10.34 -24.02
C LEU A 277 0.85 9.72 -25.39
N TRP A 278 2.11 9.70 -25.82
CA TRP A 278 2.49 9.23 -27.14
C TRP A 278 2.11 7.77 -27.41
N PRO A 279 2.42 6.78 -26.55
CA PRO A 279 2.00 5.40 -26.77
C PRO A 279 0.49 5.24 -26.95
N THR A 280 -0.32 6.04 -26.23
CA THR A 280 -1.78 6.03 -26.32
C THR A 280 -2.29 6.48 -27.69
N VAL A 281 -1.70 7.54 -28.26
CA VAL A 281 -2.21 8.16 -29.50
C VAL A 281 -1.44 7.74 -30.75
N SER A 282 -0.29 7.08 -30.60
CA SER A 282 0.66 6.80 -31.69
C SER A 282 0.04 6.17 -32.95
N LYS A 283 -0.93 5.27 -32.77
CA LYS A 283 -1.62 4.59 -33.89
C LYS A 283 -2.45 5.56 -34.74
N ASP A 284 -3.09 6.54 -34.11
CA ASP A 284 -3.97 7.49 -34.81
C ASP A 284 -3.15 8.45 -35.69
N TYR A 285 -1.91 8.71 -35.28
CA TYR A 285 -0.98 9.61 -35.96
C TYR A 285 -0.05 8.92 -36.97
N ALA A 286 -0.07 7.58 -37.04
CA ALA A 286 0.69 6.83 -38.04
C ALA A 286 0.29 7.21 -39.48
N SER A 287 -1.00 7.48 -39.72
CA SER A 287 -1.53 7.95 -41.01
C SER A 287 -0.97 9.31 -41.47
N LYS A 288 -0.45 10.11 -40.52
CA LYS A 288 0.18 11.41 -40.75
C LYS A 288 1.71 11.31 -40.84
N ASN A 289 2.26 10.08 -40.93
CA ASN A 289 3.70 9.79 -40.92
C ASN A 289 4.43 10.30 -39.67
N ILE A 290 3.72 10.39 -38.54
CA ILE A 290 4.29 10.74 -37.24
C ILE A 290 4.49 9.42 -36.49
N THR A 291 5.76 9.09 -36.21
CA THR A 291 6.15 7.80 -35.62
C THR A 291 6.92 7.93 -34.31
N THR A 292 7.17 9.16 -33.85
CA THR A 292 7.91 9.45 -32.62
C THR A 292 7.19 10.47 -31.74
N ALA A 293 7.52 10.47 -30.45
CA ALA A 293 7.00 11.46 -29.50
C ALA A 293 7.46 12.88 -29.90
N GLU A 294 8.71 13.05 -30.33
CA GLU A 294 9.22 14.33 -30.81
C GLU A 294 8.45 14.83 -32.03
N GLY A 295 8.16 13.94 -32.99
CA GLY A 295 7.35 14.28 -34.17
C GLY A 295 5.93 14.70 -33.77
N PHE A 296 5.34 14.04 -32.78
CA PHE A 296 4.02 14.41 -32.27
C PHE A 296 4.04 15.75 -31.52
N ARG A 297 5.06 16.02 -30.71
CA ARG A 297 5.29 17.34 -30.10
C ARG A 297 5.38 18.41 -31.18
N ASP A 298 6.19 18.20 -32.21
CA ASP A 298 6.39 19.21 -33.27
C ASP A 298 5.12 19.42 -34.09
N TYR A 299 4.33 18.37 -34.31
CA TYR A 299 2.99 18.48 -34.88
C TYR A 299 2.06 19.34 -34.02
N MET A 300 1.99 19.10 -32.71
CA MET A 300 1.21 19.93 -31.78
C MET A 300 1.71 21.38 -31.74
N LYS A 301 3.02 21.60 -31.87
CA LYS A 301 3.62 22.94 -31.96
C LYS A 301 3.07 23.72 -33.14
N GLY A 302 2.85 23.07 -34.29
CA GLY A 302 2.25 23.72 -35.46
C GLY A 302 0.87 24.32 -35.17
N TYR A 303 0.04 23.62 -34.40
CA TYR A 303 -1.26 24.14 -33.94
C TYR A 303 -1.12 25.24 -32.91
N PHE A 304 -0.17 25.11 -31.98
CA PHE A 304 0.14 26.17 -31.02
C PHE A 304 0.58 27.47 -31.73
N ASP A 305 1.52 27.37 -32.68
CA ASP A 305 2.01 28.52 -33.45
C ASP A 305 0.89 29.18 -34.25
N LYS A 306 -0.03 28.37 -34.80
CA LYS A 306 -1.24 28.87 -35.47
C LYS A 306 -2.18 29.60 -34.52
N ALA A 307 -2.42 29.07 -33.31
CA ALA A 307 -3.27 29.70 -32.32
C ALA A 307 -2.71 31.02 -31.78
N MET A 308 -1.37 31.12 -31.71
CA MET A 308 -0.63 32.28 -31.24
C MET A 308 -0.27 33.27 -32.35
N LYS A 309 -0.64 32.98 -33.60
CA LYS A 309 -0.34 33.84 -34.75
C LYS A 309 -0.90 35.25 -34.52
N ASP A 310 -0.08 36.25 -34.81
CA ASP A 310 -0.40 37.68 -34.68
C ASP A 310 -0.72 38.13 -33.23
N LYS A 311 -0.43 37.29 -32.22
CA LYS A 311 -0.54 37.64 -30.80
C LYS A 311 0.81 38.12 -30.25
N PRO A 312 0.80 38.98 -29.22
CA PRO A 312 2.01 39.33 -28.50
C PRO A 312 2.70 38.07 -27.96
N PRO A 313 4.04 38.01 -28.00
CA PRO A 313 4.80 36.90 -27.40
C PRO A 313 4.36 36.61 -25.97
N VAL A 314 4.40 35.34 -25.58
CA VAL A 314 4.17 34.94 -24.19
C VAL A 314 5.29 35.53 -23.33
N ALA A 315 4.93 36.32 -22.33
CA ALA A 315 5.88 36.80 -21.34
C ALA A 315 6.30 35.61 -20.46
N VAL A 316 7.62 35.44 -20.30
CA VAL A 316 8.18 34.30 -19.55
C VAL A 316 8.94 34.83 -18.35
N ASN A 317 8.42 34.57 -17.15
CA ASN A 317 9.12 34.93 -15.93
C ASN A 317 10.05 33.79 -15.47
N ALA A 318 11.31 33.82 -15.91
CA ALA A 318 12.26 32.75 -15.60
C ALA A 318 12.51 32.53 -14.09
N ALA A 319 12.24 33.52 -13.24
CA ALA A 319 12.33 33.38 -11.78
C ALA A 319 11.30 32.38 -11.22
N ASN A 320 10.20 32.15 -11.93
CA ASN A 320 9.13 31.26 -11.52
C ASN A 320 9.36 29.79 -11.93
N ARG A 321 10.52 29.45 -12.53
CA ARG A 321 10.87 28.08 -12.96
C ARG A 321 11.28 27.16 -11.80
N THR A 322 10.58 27.27 -10.67
CA THR A 322 10.81 26.44 -9.49
C THR A 322 9.48 25.97 -8.91
N ALA A 323 9.52 24.89 -8.13
CA ALA A 323 8.39 24.42 -7.35
C ALA A 323 8.85 24.01 -5.95
N PHE A 324 7.97 24.20 -4.96
CA PHE A 324 8.21 23.72 -3.61
C PHE A 324 7.74 22.27 -3.48
N PHE A 325 8.68 21.37 -3.19
CA PHE A 325 8.44 19.95 -3.06
C PHE A 325 9.39 19.34 -2.01
N TRP A 326 8.86 18.47 -1.14
CA TRP A 326 9.62 17.88 -0.02
C TRP A 326 10.38 18.89 0.86
N GLY A 327 9.74 20.00 1.20
CA GLY A 327 10.36 21.01 2.06
C GLY A 327 11.44 21.86 1.37
N LYS A 328 11.64 21.74 0.05
CA LYS A 328 12.68 22.44 -0.70
C LYS A 328 12.10 23.11 -1.94
N THR A 329 12.67 24.26 -2.30
CA THR A 329 12.45 24.87 -3.62
C THR A 329 13.38 24.21 -4.62
N LEU A 330 12.82 23.62 -5.68
CA LEU A 330 13.55 22.87 -6.69
C LEU A 330 13.29 23.47 -8.08
N PRO A 331 14.28 23.49 -8.99
CA PRO A 331 14.03 23.77 -10.41
C PRO A 331 13.03 22.78 -10.99
N LEU A 332 12.12 23.25 -11.87
CA LEU A 332 11.11 22.37 -12.48
C LEU A 332 11.73 21.13 -13.18
N ALA A 333 12.90 21.31 -13.79
CA ALA A 333 13.64 20.24 -14.47
C ALA A 333 14.09 19.09 -13.52
N GLU A 334 14.21 19.35 -12.22
CA GLU A 334 14.66 18.37 -11.23
C GLU A 334 13.53 17.57 -10.60
N ILE A 335 12.27 18.01 -10.74
CA ILE A 335 11.12 17.39 -10.06
C ILE A 335 11.00 15.90 -10.36
N HIS A 336 11.21 15.47 -11.61
CA HIS A 336 11.14 14.06 -11.96
C HIS A 336 12.18 13.22 -11.22
N ARG A 337 13.41 13.71 -11.13
CA ARG A 337 14.51 13.03 -10.43
C ARG A 337 14.19 12.90 -8.94
N THR A 338 13.60 13.92 -8.34
CA THR A 338 13.19 13.92 -6.93
C THR A 338 11.98 13.01 -6.68
N LEU A 339 11.01 12.92 -7.60
CA LEU A 339 9.92 11.94 -7.51
C LEU A 339 10.44 10.50 -7.54
N LEU A 340 11.43 10.22 -8.39
CA LEU A 340 12.07 8.91 -8.49
C LEU A 340 12.97 8.58 -7.29
N ASN A 341 13.48 9.60 -6.59
CA ASN A 341 14.42 9.47 -5.48
C ASN A 341 13.99 10.41 -4.36
N PRO A 342 12.86 10.13 -3.69
CA PRO A 342 12.39 10.97 -2.61
C PRO A 342 13.43 10.98 -1.49
N PRO A 343 13.62 12.12 -0.81
CA PRO A 343 14.47 12.15 0.38
C PRO A 343 13.94 11.17 1.42
N ASP A 344 14.83 10.53 2.16
CA ASP A 344 14.39 9.63 3.22
C ASP A 344 13.85 10.43 4.40
N LEU A 345 12.54 10.70 4.38
CA LEU A 345 11.86 11.43 5.45
C LEU A 345 11.83 10.67 6.78
N LEU A 346 12.13 9.37 6.76
CA LEU A 346 12.10 8.52 7.95
C LEU A 346 13.48 8.37 8.62
N ALA A 347 14.54 8.91 8.01
CA ALA A 347 15.91 8.84 8.53
C ALA A 347 16.27 9.98 9.50
N GLY A 348 15.28 10.78 9.92
CA GLY A 348 15.44 11.98 10.75
C GLY A 348 15.33 11.75 12.25
#